data_AF-A0A6P3VQ70-F1
#
_entry.id   AF-A0A6P3VQ70-F1
#
_cell.length_a   1.000
_cell.length_b   1.000
_cell.length_c   1.000
_cell.angle_alpha   90.00
_cell.angle_beta   90.00
_cell.angle_gamma   90.00
#
_symmetry.space_group_name_H-M   'P 1'
#
loop_
_entity.id
_entity.type
_entity.pdbx_description
1 polymer ?
#
loop_
_entity_poly.entity_id
_entity_poly.type
_entity_poly.pdbx_seq_one_letter_code
_entity_poly.pdbx_strand_id
1 'polypeptide(L)'
;MVILSKKPKTFEVLFNDPSKTYYSGGDKVAGRIIVEVPEVMKVSSMKVFGIGNARVEYQKGKQRCRDEIDYLKYEDVVHLDHELTDSEGYVTLVPGNRYEYMFGFELPQPGQLVSSYDGKFGHVNYYVKAVMERFSQPTVECKRYFEVEEPVDVNTPDLVSPICGMKEKRVTCMFIPDGSVSIKGKIGRKGYCEGEDICIDAKFENTCSRIVIPKAAIIAKHTYQANGRTKVIKEKLCAVRGNHIISGMCDIWQGKCIRVPKIKPTILGCNIIHVDYSLMIYVHIPGSDKLILELPLVIGTIPFNSFGSRTSSMCSQQSTTMSSSLVSRGMPSPPPSYSEIPQDMLLDSPLTPLLNDYDEEDGPLFMRPPPAYSEVDHGLQF
;
A
#
# COMPACT_ATOMS: atom_id res chain seq x y z
N MET A 1 4.94 -13.76 -50.83
CA MET A 1 3.84 -14.56 -50.27
C MET A 1 3.87 -14.37 -48.76
N VAL A 2 2.99 -13.53 -48.22
CA VAL A 2 2.90 -13.34 -46.76
C VAL A 2 2.21 -14.58 -46.21
N ILE A 3 2.97 -15.47 -45.56
CA ILE A 3 2.41 -16.62 -44.88
C ILE A 3 1.57 -16.07 -43.73
N LEU A 4 0.25 -16.03 -43.90
CA LEU A 4 -0.66 -15.72 -42.80
C LEU A 4 -0.46 -16.78 -41.72
N SER A 5 0.11 -16.36 -40.61
CA SER A 5 0.25 -17.19 -39.42
C SER A 5 -1.13 -17.41 -38.81
N LYS A 6 -1.74 -18.56 -39.10
CA LYS A 6 -3.03 -18.95 -38.52
C LYS A 6 -2.84 -19.09 -37.01
N LYS A 7 -3.58 -18.34 -36.19
CA LYS A 7 -3.49 -18.44 -34.72
C LYS A 7 -4.37 -19.60 -34.22
N PRO A 8 -4.01 -20.27 -33.11
CA PRO A 8 -4.92 -21.20 -32.44
C PRO A 8 -6.21 -20.46 -32.04
N LYS A 9 -7.32 -21.19 -31.98
CA LYS A 9 -8.64 -20.66 -31.63
C LYS A 9 -8.66 -20.22 -30.16
N THR A 10 -8.09 -21.05 -29.29
CA THR A 10 -7.92 -20.77 -27.86
C THR A 10 -6.49 -21.14 -27.47
N PHE A 11 -5.79 -20.24 -26.80
CA PHE A 11 -4.45 -20.49 -26.25
C PHE A 11 -4.26 -19.68 -24.97
N GLU A 12 -4.60 -20.28 -23.84
CA GLU A 12 -4.70 -19.57 -22.56
C GLU A 12 -4.06 -20.37 -21.43
N VAL A 13 -3.39 -19.67 -20.52
CA VAL A 13 -2.87 -20.23 -19.26
C VAL A 13 -3.91 -19.99 -18.17
N LEU A 14 -4.38 -21.07 -17.54
CA LEU A 14 -5.24 -21.02 -16.37
C LEU A 14 -4.52 -21.55 -15.14
N PHE A 15 -4.57 -20.80 -14.05
CA PHE A 15 -4.10 -21.27 -12.75
C PHE A 15 -5.14 -22.20 -12.11
N ASN A 16 -4.68 -23.16 -11.31
CA ASN A 16 -5.58 -24.05 -10.58
C ASN A 16 -6.43 -23.30 -9.55
N ASP A 17 -5.85 -22.30 -8.89
CA ASP A 17 -6.51 -21.47 -7.89
C ASP A 17 -6.71 -20.03 -8.42
N PRO A 18 -7.77 -19.76 -9.20
CA PRO A 18 -8.04 -18.43 -9.73
C PRO A 18 -8.46 -17.42 -8.66
N SER A 19 -8.89 -17.88 -7.47
CA SER A 19 -9.25 -17.03 -6.34
C SER A 19 -8.06 -16.61 -5.48
N LYS A 20 -6.87 -17.21 -5.66
CA LYS A 20 -5.68 -16.86 -4.90
C LYS A 20 -5.19 -15.49 -5.37
N THR A 21 -5.23 -14.52 -4.46
CA THR A 21 -4.91 -13.12 -4.77
C THR A 21 -3.42 -12.86 -4.87
N TYR A 22 -2.60 -13.56 -4.08
CA TYR A 22 -1.15 -13.40 -4.07
C TYR A 22 -0.44 -14.72 -3.76
N TYR A 23 0.80 -14.84 -4.22
CA TYR A 23 1.71 -15.94 -3.90
C TYR A 23 2.87 -15.44 -3.03
N SER A 24 3.42 -16.31 -2.20
CA SER A 24 4.56 -16.02 -1.33
C SER A 24 5.72 -16.99 -1.59
N GLY A 25 6.91 -16.70 -1.05
CA GLY A 25 8.08 -17.56 -1.23
C GLY A 25 7.81 -18.99 -0.76
N GLY A 26 8.19 -19.98 -1.58
CA GLY A 26 7.90 -21.39 -1.34
C GLY A 26 6.51 -21.87 -1.80
N ASP A 27 5.61 -20.97 -2.24
CA ASP A 27 4.33 -21.40 -2.80
C ASP A 27 4.51 -22.11 -4.15
N LYS A 28 3.67 -23.12 -4.39
CA LYS A 28 3.59 -23.79 -5.69
C LYS A 28 2.63 -23.05 -6.63
N VAL A 29 3.13 -22.61 -7.77
CA VAL A 29 2.33 -22.06 -8.88
C VAL A 29 2.04 -23.20 -9.84
N ALA A 30 0.79 -23.64 -9.90
CA ALA A 30 0.34 -24.73 -10.76
C ALA A 30 -0.90 -24.35 -11.55
N GLY A 31 -1.05 -24.97 -12.72
CA GLY A 31 -2.14 -24.68 -13.63
C GLY A 31 -2.17 -25.59 -14.83
N ARG A 32 -2.97 -25.19 -15.81
CA ARG A 32 -3.12 -25.87 -17.09
C ARG A 32 -3.16 -24.86 -18.23
N ILE A 33 -2.61 -25.26 -19.37
CA ILE A 33 -2.64 -24.51 -20.62
C ILE A 33 -3.69 -25.15 -21.50
N ILE A 34 -4.69 -24.38 -21.90
CA ILE A 34 -5.77 -24.86 -22.75
C ILE A 34 -5.48 -24.46 -24.18
N VAL A 35 -5.50 -25.45 -25.06
CA VAL A 35 -5.33 -25.25 -26.50
C VAL A 35 -6.55 -25.79 -27.25
N GLU A 36 -7.15 -24.94 -28.06
CA GLU A 36 -8.12 -25.34 -29.09
C GLU A 36 -7.62 -24.88 -30.45
N VAL A 37 -7.61 -25.79 -31.42
CA VAL A 37 -7.16 -25.50 -32.78
C VAL A 37 -8.34 -25.46 -33.74
N PRO A 38 -8.37 -24.51 -34.70
CA PRO A 38 -9.44 -24.43 -35.71
C PRO A 38 -9.26 -25.45 -36.84
N GLU A 39 -8.02 -25.86 -37.09
CA GLU A 39 -7.60 -26.82 -38.13
C GLU A 39 -6.54 -27.76 -37.55
N VAL A 40 -6.29 -28.90 -38.20
CA VAL A 40 -5.27 -29.86 -37.77
C VAL A 40 -3.90 -29.17 -37.74
N MET A 41 -3.23 -29.25 -36.60
CA MET A 41 -1.98 -28.53 -36.33
C MET A 41 -0.93 -29.46 -35.72
N LYS A 42 0.25 -29.50 -36.33
CA LYS A 42 1.41 -30.20 -35.79
C LYS A 42 2.20 -29.29 -34.84
N VAL A 43 2.32 -29.71 -33.59
CA VAL A 43 3.07 -29.04 -32.52
C VAL A 43 4.35 -29.81 -32.24
N SER A 44 5.48 -29.10 -32.22
CA SER A 44 6.80 -29.66 -31.93
C SER A 44 7.07 -29.72 -30.44
N SER A 45 6.78 -28.64 -29.72
CA SER A 45 6.97 -28.59 -28.27
C SER A 45 6.03 -27.55 -27.68
N MET A 46 5.67 -27.77 -26.42
CA MET A 46 4.98 -26.79 -25.59
C MET A 46 5.91 -26.46 -24.43
N LYS A 47 6.39 -25.20 -24.38
CA LYS A 47 7.31 -24.72 -23.35
C LYS A 47 6.59 -23.77 -22.41
N VAL A 48 6.91 -23.85 -21.13
CA VAL A 48 6.36 -22.99 -20.09
C VAL A 48 7.52 -22.28 -19.41
N PHE A 49 7.39 -20.96 -19.27
CA PHE A 49 8.34 -20.13 -18.59
C PHE A 49 7.67 -19.45 -17.40
N GLY A 50 8.23 -19.60 -16.21
CA GLY A 50 7.88 -18.79 -15.04
C GLY A 50 8.87 -17.64 -14.94
N ILE A 51 8.42 -16.41 -15.14
CA ILE A 51 9.30 -15.23 -15.17
C ILE A 51 8.82 -14.23 -14.13
N GLY A 52 9.75 -13.78 -13.31
CA GLY A 52 9.57 -12.67 -12.36
C GLY A 52 10.69 -11.69 -12.53
N ASN A 53 10.40 -10.52 -13.08
CA ASN A 53 11.42 -9.52 -13.36
C ASN A 53 11.02 -8.16 -12.78
N ALA A 54 12.02 -7.46 -12.23
CA ALA A 54 11.93 -6.05 -11.94
C ALA A 54 12.54 -5.28 -13.09
N ARG A 55 11.82 -4.27 -13.57
CA ARG A 55 12.31 -3.40 -14.63
C ARG A 55 12.15 -1.95 -14.22
N VAL A 56 13.22 -1.19 -14.35
CA VAL A 56 13.23 0.26 -14.12
C VAL A 56 13.56 0.96 -15.42
N GLU A 57 12.78 1.98 -15.75
CA GLU A 57 13.01 2.78 -16.93
C GLU A 57 12.61 4.24 -16.72
N TYR A 58 13.56 5.16 -16.92
CA TYR A 58 13.26 6.59 -16.93
C TYR A 58 14.21 7.37 -17.84
N GLN A 59 13.71 8.50 -18.33
CA GLN A 59 14.51 9.47 -19.06
C GLN A 59 15.08 10.52 -18.10
N LYS A 60 16.35 10.89 -18.33
CA LYS A 60 17.00 12.04 -17.68
C LYS A 60 17.72 12.85 -18.76
N GLY A 61 17.07 13.92 -19.22
CA GLY A 61 17.52 14.69 -20.38
C GLY A 61 17.48 13.85 -21.66
N LYS A 62 18.59 13.83 -22.42
CA LYS A 62 18.70 13.04 -23.66
C LYS A 62 19.04 11.56 -23.44
N GLN A 63 19.34 11.15 -22.20
CA GLN A 63 19.76 9.78 -21.89
C GLN A 63 18.60 8.97 -21.28
N ARG A 64 18.34 7.79 -21.85
CA ARG A 64 17.41 6.79 -21.32
C ARG A 64 18.18 5.88 -20.36
N CYS A 65 17.77 5.84 -19.10
CA CYS A 65 18.27 4.91 -18.11
C CYS A 65 17.29 3.73 -18.04
N ARG A 66 17.80 2.51 -18.22
CA ARG A 66 17.03 1.27 -18.12
C ARG A 66 17.86 0.23 -17.41
N ASP A 67 17.24 -0.49 -16.50
CA ASP A 67 17.82 -1.64 -15.81
C ASP A 67 16.76 -2.72 -15.63
N GLU A 68 17.18 -3.98 -15.61
CA GLU A 68 16.28 -5.13 -15.52
C GLU A 68 16.95 -6.27 -14.77
N ILE A 69 16.26 -6.82 -13.78
CA ILE A 69 16.74 -7.90 -12.92
C ILE A 69 15.67 -8.99 -12.87
N ASP A 70 16.07 -10.21 -13.16
CA ASP A 70 15.24 -11.40 -13.04
C ASP A 70 15.40 -12.00 -11.62
N TYR A 71 14.29 -12.13 -10.90
CA TYR A 71 14.20 -12.78 -9.59
C TYR A 71 13.66 -14.21 -9.68
N LEU A 72 12.90 -14.50 -10.74
CA LEU A 72 12.40 -15.83 -11.03
C LEU A 72 12.64 -16.12 -12.52
N LYS A 73 13.31 -17.24 -12.78
CA LYS A 73 13.46 -17.79 -14.11
C LYS A 73 13.31 -19.31 -14.04
N TYR A 74 12.14 -19.77 -14.44
CA TYR A 74 11.79 -21.18 -14.58
C TYR A 74 11.50 -21.47 -16.04
N GLU A 75 11.94 -22.63 -16.52
CA GLU A 75 11.68 -23.13 -17.87
C GLU A 75 11.39 -24.62 -17.77
N ASP A 76 10.30 -25.05 -18.41
CA ASP A 76 9.91 -26.45 -18.47
C ASP A 76 9.23 -26.78 -19.81
N VAL A 77 9.31 -28.04 -20.21
CA VAL A 77 8.65 -28.55 -21.41
C VAL A 77 7.50 -29.44 -20.97
N VAL A 78 6.28 -29.04 -21.29
CA VAL A 78 5.07 -29.74 -20.86
C VAL A 78 4.57 -30.68 -21.95
N HIS A 79 4.06 -31.83 -21.53
CA HIS A 79 3.56 -32.89 -22.40
C HIS A 79 2.06 -33.11 -22.14
N LEU A 80 1.35 -33.62 -23.15
CA LEU A 80 -0.03 -34.05 -23.00
C LEU A 80 -0.05 -35.43 -22.37
N ASP A 81 -0.77 -35.57 -21.25
CA ASP A 81 -1.14 -36.87 -20.75
C ASP A 81 -2.04 -37.52 -21.81
N HIS A 82 -1.61 -38.66 -22.35
CA HIS A 82 -2.36 -39.55 -23.27
C HIS A 82 -2.17 -39.41 -24.78
N GLU A 83 -1.34 -38.50 -25.32
CA GLU A 83 -1.01 -38.51 -26.77
C GLU A 83 0.41 -39.04 -27.03
N LEU A 84 0.48 -40.15 -27.77
CA LEU A 84 1.74 -40.71 -28.27
C LEU A 84 2.35 -39.73 -29.26
N THR A 85 3.56 -39.27 -28.95
CA THR A 85 4.36 -38.49 -29.88
C THR A 85 4.63 -39.33 -31.12
N ASP A 86 4.47 -38.75 -32.31
CA ASP A 86 4.73 -39.45 -33.57
C ASP A 86 6.22 -39.85 -33.66
N SER A 87 6.58 -40.75 -34.58
CA SER A 87 7.98 -41.22 -34.74
C SER A 87 9.01 -40.11 -34.97
N GLU A 88 8.54 -38.91 -35.35
CA GLU A 88 9.32 -37.70 -35.58
C GLU A 88 9.31 -36.69 -34.40
N GLY A 89 8.64 -37.00 -33.28
CA GLY A 89 8.63 -36.12 -32.11
C GLY A 89 7.50 -35.07 -32.07
N TYR A 90 6.53 -35.14 -32.99
CA TYR A 90 5.42 -34.17 -33.07
C TYR A 90 4.13 -34.67 -32.43
N VAL A 91 3.34 -33.72 -31.91
CA VAL A 91 1.97 -33.93 -31.44
C VAL A 91 0.99 -33.32 -32.44
N THR A 92 -0.04 -34.07 -32.85
CA THR A 92 -1.03 -33.61 -33.83
C THR A 92 -2.32 -33.22 -33.14
N LEU A 93 -2.59 -31.91 -33.06
CA LEU A 93 -3.82 -31.37 -32.50
C LEU A 93 -4.92 -31.35 -33.56
N VAL A 94 -6.09 -31.88 -33.24
CA VAL A 94 -7.25 -31.99 -34.14
C VAL A 94 -8.35 -31.01 -33.69
N PRO A 95 -9.05 -30.34 -34.63
CA PRO A 95 -10.17 -29.46 -34.29
C PRO A 95 -11.30 -30.18 -33.56
N GLY A 96 -11.98 -29.46 -32.68
CA GLY A 96 -13.10 -29.99 -31.90
C GLY A 96 -12.68 -30.62 -30.57
N ASN A 97 -11.39 -30.89 -30.37
CA ASN A 97 -10.84 -31.34 -29.10
C ASN A 97 -10.28 -30.15 -28.30
N ARG A 98 -10.33 -30.30 -26.97
CA ARG A 98 -9.71 -29.38 -26.02
C ARG A 98 -8.52 -30.07 -25.38
N TYR A 99 -7.34 -29.51 -25.59
CA TYR A 99 -6.09 -30.05 -25.11
C TYR A 99 -5.65 -29.30 -23.86
N GLU A 100 -5.29 -30.04 -22.81
CA GLU A 100 -4.89 -29.47 -21.53
C GLU A 100 -3.47 -29.93 -21.18
N TYR A 101 -2.52 -28.99 -21.11
CA TYR A 101 -1.15 -29.25 -20.67
C TYR A 101 -0.99 -28.78 -19.24
N MET A 102 -0.67 -29.67 -18.31
CA MET A 102 -0.45 -29.29 -16.91
C MET A 102 0.97 -28.74 -16.71
N PHE A 103 1.08 -27.72 -15.86
CA PHE A 103 2.37 -27.20 -15.41
C PHE A 103 2.33 -26.93 -13.91
N GLY A 104 3.50 -27.00 -13.27
CA GLY A 104 3.62 -26.66 -11.87
C GLY A 104 5.06 -26.48 -11.45
N PHE A 105 5.36 -25.34 -10.82
CA PHE A 105 6.68 -25.04 -10.28
C PHE A 105 6.57 -24.38 -8.92
N GLU A 106 7.62 -24.49 -8.13
CA GLU A 106 7.70 -23.88 -6.81
C GLU A 106 8.45 -22.54 -6.89
N LEU A 107 7.92 -21.55 -6.18
CA LEU A 107 8.58 -20.27 -6.03
C LEU A 107 9.83 -20.43 -5.14
N PRO A 108 10.91 -19.67 -5.42
CA PRO A 108 12.09 -19.61 -4.56
C PRO A 108 11.74 -19.37 -3.08
N GLN A 109 12.68 -19.73 -2.20
CA GLN A 109 12.49 -19.58 -0.75
C GLN A 109 12.20 -18.13 -0.37
N PRO A 110 11.47 -17.90 0.74
CA PRO A 110 11.27 -16.56 1.30
C PRO A 110 12.61 -15.82 1.45
N GLY A 111 12.65 -14.54 1.07
CA GLY A 111 13.85 -13.70 1.07
C GLY A 111 14.53 -13.55 -0.29
N GLN A 112 14.19 -14.39 -1.28
CA GLN A 112 14.77 -14.33 -2.64
C GLN A 112 13.86 -13.68 -3.67
N LEU A 113 12.57 -13.54 -3.34
CA LEU A 113 11.57 -12.95 -4.20
C LEU A 113 11.28 -11.53 -3.75
N VAL A 114 10.81 -10.72 -4.68
CA VAL A 114 10.43 -9.34 -4.44
C VAL A 114 8.92 -9.21 -4.59
N SER A 115 8.27 -8.46 -3.70
CA SER A 115 6.85 -8.14 -3.83
C SER A 115 6.53 -7.44 -5.16
N SER A 116 5.41 -7.82 -5.78
CA SER A 116 4.87 -7.19 -6.97
C SER A 116 4.63 -5.71 -6.74
N TYR A 117 5.04 -4.91 -7.71
CA TYR A 117 5.02 -3.46 -7.61
C TYR A 117 4.75 -2.84 -8.97
N ASP A 118 3.88 -1.83 -8.99
CA ASP A 118 3.68 -1.00 -10.16
C ASP A 118 3.89 0.47 -9.77
N GLY A 119 4.86 1.10 -10.41
CA GLY A 119 5.31 2.44 -10.12
C GLY A 119 5.59 3.24 -11.38
N LYS A 120 5.69 4.55 -11.22
CA LYS A 120 5.81 5.49 -12.35
C LYS A 120 7.01 5.23 -13.28
N PHE A 121 8.12 4.75 -12.73
CA PHE A 121 9.36 4.53 -13.47
C PHE A 121 9.87 3.09 -13.39
N GLY A 122 9.06 2.17 -12.89
CA GLY A 122 9.46 0.77 -12.81
C GLY A 122 8.38 -0.10 -12.21
N HIS A 123 8.44 -1.38 -12.54
CA HIS A 123 7.49 -2.39 -12.08
C HIS A 123 8.22 -3.70 -11.76
N VAL A 124 7.60 -4.51 -10.91
CA VAL A 124 7.99 -5.87 -10.56
C VAL A 124 6.80 -6.76 -10.87
N ASN A 125 6.90 -7.52 -11.95
CA ASN A 125 5.79 -8.34 -12.45
C ASN A 125 6.19 -9.80 -12.51
N TYR A 126 5.26 -10.68 -12.14
CA TYR A 126 5.39 -12.11 -12.28
C TYR A 126 4.36 -12.63 -13.27
N TYR A 127 4.80 -13.50 -14.17
CA TYR A 127 3.92 -14.09 -15.16
C TYR A 127 4.40 -15.47 -15.60
N VAL A 128 3.44 -16.30 -15.97
CA VAL A 128 3.69 -17.55 -16.69
C VAL A 128 3.52 -17.27 -18.18
N LYS A 129 4.52 -17.63 -18.96
CA LYS A 129 4.52 -17.54 -20.42
C LYS A 129 4.51 -18.94 -21.00
N ALA A 130 3.46 -19.31 -21.72
CA ALA A 130 3.44 -20.54 -22.50
C ALA A 130 3.82 -20.23 -23.95
N VAL A 131 4.67 -21.06 -24.54
CA VAL A 131 5.17 -20.94 -25.91
C VAL A 131 4.92 -22.26 -26.63
N MET A 132 4.09 -22.21 -27.67
CA MET A 132 3.79 -23.33 -28.54
C MET A 132 4.64 -23.23 -29.81
N GLU A 133 5.55 -24.19 -30.00
CA GLU A 133 6.36 -24.33 -31.20
C GLU A 133 5.63 -25.19 -32.24
N ARG A 134 5.48 -24.67 -33.45
CA ARG A 134 4.66 -25.29 -34.51
C ARG A 134 5.49 -25.62 -35.73
N PHE A 135 5.13 -26.69 -36.42
CA PHE A 135 5.83 -27.09 -37.64
C PHE A 135 5.67 -26.06 -38.75
N SER A 136 6.79 -25.57 -39.29
CA SER A 136 6.86 -24.58 -40.38
C SER A 136 6.04 -23.30 -40.16
N GLN A 137 5.75 -22.95 -38.90
CA GLN A 137 4.98 -21.76 -38.52
C GLN A 137 5.67 -21.02 -37.37
N PRO A 138 5.44 -19.69 -37.23
CA PRO A 138 5.98 -18.96 -36.10
C PRO A 138 5.41 -19.48 -34.78
N THR A 139 6.23 -19.41 -33.73
CA THR A 139 5.83 -19.77 -32.37
C THR A 139 4.70 -18.86 -31.90
N VAL A 140 3.79 -19.41 -31.09
CA VAL A 140 2.72 -18.64 -30.45
C VAL A 140 3.03 -18.55 -28.98
N GLU A 141 2.90 -17.35 -28.42
CA GLU A 141 3.06 -17.12 -26.99
C GLU A 141 1.78 -16.59 -26.36
N CYS A 142 1.50 -17.03 -25.14
CA CYS A 142 0.49 -16.43 -24.27
C CYS A 142 1.10 -16.20 -22.88
N LYS A 143 0.62 -15.15 -22.19
CA LYS A 143 1.14 -14.74 -20.89
C LYS A 143 -0.01 -14.56 -19.92
N ARG A 144 0.19 -15.02 -18.69
CA ARG A 144 -0.75 -14.81 -17.58
C ARG A 144 0.00 -14.32 -16.36
N TYR A 145 -0.38 -13.13 -15.89
CA TYR A 145 0.21 -12.48 -14.74
C TYR A 145 -0.37 -13.02 -13.43
N PHE A 146 0.45 -13.03 -12.39
CA PHE A 146 0.06 -13.31 -11.01
C PHE A 146 0.78 -12.36 -10.06
N GLU A 147 0.18 -12.08 -8.90
CA GLU A 147 0.79 -11.21 -7.90
C GLU A 147 1.60 -12.04 -6.90
N VAL A 148 2.78 -11.52 -6.53
CA VAL A 148 3.63 -12.08 -5.47
C VAL A 148 3.71 -11.04 -4.36
N GLU A 149 3.51 -11.45 -3.12
CA GLU A 149 3.68 -10.60 -1.96
C GLU A 149 4.58 -11.33 -0.95
N GLU A 150 5.75 -10.72 -0.69
CA GLU A 150 6.64 -11.22 0.33
C GLU A 150 6.17 -10.72 1.71
N PRO A 151 5.97 -11.62 2.69
CA PRO A 151 5.51 -11.23 4.00
C PRO A 151 6.57 -10.41 4.75
N VAL A 152 6.18 -9.24 5.25
CA VAL A 152 7.04 -8.37 6.06
C VAL A 152 6.52 -8.37 7.49
N ASP A 153 7.29 -8.98 8.40
CA ASP A 153 6.96 -9.07 9.81
C ASP A 153 7.39 -7.81 10.58
N VAL A 154 6.39 -7.06 11.06
CA VAL A 154 6.59 -5.84 11.86
C VAL A 154 6.95 -6.13 13.33
N ASN A 155 6.88 -7.39 13.77
CA ASN A 155 7.14 -7.79 15.15
C ASN A 155 8.63 -8.01 15.47
N THR A 156 9.53 -7.75 14.50
CA THR A 156 10.97 -7.82 14.73
C THR A 156 11.43 -6.76 15.76
N PRO A 157 12.41 -7.08 16.63
CA PRO A 157 12.77 -6.22 17.76
C PRO A 157 13.19 -4.80 17.34
N ASP A 158 13.87 -4.66 16.20
CA ASP A 158 14.25 -3.37 15.64
C ASP A 158 13.03 -2.52 15.22
N LEU A 159 11.96 -3.17 14.76
CA LEU A 159 10.74 -2.50 14.29
C LEU A 159 9.78 -2.15 15.42
N VAL A 160 9.84 -2.86 16.54
CA VAL A 160 9.01 -2.60 17.74
C VAL A 160 9.63 -1.50 18.61
N SER A 161 10.92 -1.21 18.45
CA SER A 161 11.61 -0.17 19.21
C SER A 161 11.05 1.25 18.94
N PRO A 162 10.93 2.10 19.99
CA PRO A 162 10.45 3.46 19.82
C PRO A 162 11.49 4.32 19.10
N ILE A 163 11.03 5.19 18.20
CA ILE A 163 11.88 6.13 17.49
C ILE A 163 11.63 7.52 18.05
N CYS A 164 12.71 8.26 18.34
CA CYS A 164 12.64 9.67 18.65
C CYS A 164 13.65 10.47 17.82
N GLY A 165 13.36 11.76 17.64
CA GLY A 165 14.30 12.68 17.04
C GLY A 165 14.03 14.11 17.48
N MET A 166 15.03 14.96 17.32
CA MET A 166 14.96 16.37 17.68
C MET A 166 15.66 17.20 16.62
N LYS A 167 15.09 18.36 16.30
CA LYS A 167 15.69 19.30 15.38
C LYS A 167 15.33 20.72 15.77
N GLU A 168 16.28 21.62 15.62
CA GLU A 168 16.12 23.03 15.90
C GLU A 168 16.60 23.85 14.70
N LYS A 169 15.97 25.00 14.48
CA LYS A 169 16.37 25.98 13.48
C LYS A 169 16.30 27.38 14.06
N ARG A 170 17.39 28.14 13.92
CA ARG A 170 17.43 29.56 14.27
C ARG A 170 16.67 30.37 13.21
N VAL A 171 15.77 31.23 13.66
CA VAL A 171 14.97 32.16 12.86
C VAL A 171 15.00 33.51 13.56
N THR A 172 15.95 34.34 13.15
CA THR A 172 16.27 35.59 13.83
C THR A 172 15.59 36.78 13.15
N CYS A 173 15.39 37.85 13.92
CA CYS A 173 14.87 39.13 13.45
C CYS A 173 15.62 40.25 14.18
N MET A 174 15.53 41.49 13.68
CA MET A 174 16.19 42.66 14.27
C MET A 174 15.91 42.84 15.77
N PHE A 175 14.67 42.52 16.21
CA PHE A 175 14.25 42.64 17.61
C PHE A 175 14.42 41.35 18.43
N ILE A 176 14.66 40.21 17.78
CA ILE A 176 14.84 38.91 18.44
C ILE A 176 16.05 38.20 17.80
N PRO A 177 17.27 38.51 18.27
CA PRO A 177 18.50 37.95 17.70
C PRO A 177 18.66 36.45 17.97
N ASP A 178 17.99 35.92 18.99
CA ASP A 178 18.07 34.51 19.41
C ASP A 178 16.78 33.71 19.16
N GLY A 179 15.93 34.17 18.23
CA GLY A 179 14.72 33.45 17.87
C GLY A 179 15.04 32.07 17.25
N SER A 180 14.36 31.03 17.72
CA SER A 180 14.48 29.68 17.19
C SER A 180 13.13 28.95 17.16
N VAL A 181 13.09 27.86 16.41
CA VAL A 181 11.96 26.93 16.37
C VAL A 181 12.54 25.55 16.59
N SER A 182 12.00 24.80 17.55
CA SER A 182 12.44 23.44 17.86
C SER A 182 11.29 22.44 17.70
N ILE A 183 11.63 21.22 17.29
CA ILE A 183 10.72 20.08 17.19
C ILE A 183 11.40 18.91 17.88
N LYS A 184 10.70 18.28 18.81
CA LYS A 184 11.06 16.99 19.38
C LYS A 184 9.91 16.02 19.13
N GLY A 185 10.12 14.97 18.36
CA GLY A 185 9.10 13.99 18.01
C GLY A 185 9.48 12.58 18.49
N LYS A 186 8.47 11.80 18.87
CA LYS A 186 8.58 10.41 19.29
C LYS A 186 7.39 9.60 18.77
N ILE A 187 7.65 8.37 18.36
CA ILE A 187 6.64 7.35 18.03
C ILE A 187 6.94 6.07 18.79
N GLY A 188 5.90 5.29 19.09
CA GLY A 188 6.01 4.08 19.91
C GLY A 188 6.75 2.93 19.26
N ARG A 189 6.69 2.82 17.92
CA ARG A 189 7.33 1.78 17.11
C ARG A 189 7.66 2.29 15.70
N LYS A 190 8.47 1.53 14.95
CA LYS A 190 8.84 1.78 13.54
C LYS A 190 7.93 1.03 12.56
N GLY A 191 7.49 -0.18 12.92
CA GLY A 191 6.64 -1.05 12.10
C GLY A 191 5.14 -0.80 12.29
N TYR A 192 4.40 -0.64 11.19
CA TYR A 192 2.94 -0.50 11.19
C TYR A 192 2.33 -1.28 10.03
N CYS A 193 1.03 -1.54 10.09
CA CYS A 193 0.27 -2.15 9.01
C CYS A 193 -0.76 -1.19 8.42
N GLU A 194 -1.27 -1.55 7.24
CA GLU A 194 -2.34 -0.80 6.59
C GLU A 194 -3.55 -0.62 7.52
N GLY A 195 -4.07 0.60 7.59
CA GLY A 195 -5.25 0.93 8.39
C GLY A 195 -5.01 1.16 9.88
N GLU A 196 -3.80 0.90 10.39
CA GLU A 196 -3.43 1.20 11.79
C GLU A 196 -3.25 2.70 12.03
N ASP A 197 -3.38 3.13 13.28
CA ASP A 197 -3.14 4.51 13.71
C ASP A 197 -1.74 4.66 14.32
N ILE A 198 -0.97 5.63 13.82
CA ILE A 198 0.32 6.01 14.37
C ILE A 198 0.09 7.13 15.40
N CYS A 199 0.36 6.83 16.67
CA CYS A 199 0.32 7.81 17.76
C CYS A 199 1.61 8.64 17.77
N ILE A 200 1.50 9.95 17.55
CA ILE A 200 2.63 10.88 17.52
C ILE A 200 2.68 11.68 18.83
N ASP A 201 3.79 11.55 19.53
CA ASP A 201 4.15 12.42 20.65
C ASP A 201 5.15 13.48 20.16
N ALA A 202 4.79 14.75 20.21
CA ALA A 202 5.65 15.82 19.74
C ALA A 202 5.60 17.06 20.63
N LYS A 203 6.76 17.70 20.83
CA LYS A 203 6.88 19.01 21.48
C LYS A 203 7.42 20.00 20.47
N PHE A 204 6.72 21.12 20.32
CA PHE A 204 7.08 22.23 19.45
C PHE A 204 7.35 23.45 20.31
N GLU A 205 8.48 24.11 20.13
CA GLU A 205 8.79 25.36 20.82
C GLU A 205 9.05 26.45 19.78
N ASN A 206 8.42 27.61 19.96
CA ASN A 206 8.55 28.75 19.07
C ASN A 206 9.01 29.97 19.85
N THR A 207 10.28 30.32 19.74
CA THR A 207 10.85 31.57 20.29
C THR A 207 11.10 32.61 19.20
N CYS A 208 10.72 32.33 17.94
CA CYS A 208 10.85 33.28 16.84
C CYS A 208 9.67 34.25 16.79
N SER A 209 9.86 35.40 16.13
CA SER A 209 8.84 36.46 16.02
C SER A 209 7.61 36.10 15.18
N ARG A 210 7.59 34.92 14.55
CA ARG A 210 6.57 34.53 13.56
C ARG A 210 5.61 33.51 14.14
N ILE A 211 4.37 33.50 13.65
CA ILE A 211 3.39 32.45 13.94
C ILE A 211 3.76 31.23 13.10
N VAL A 212 3.97 30.08 13.74
CA VAL A 212 4.37 28.84 13.06
C VAL A 212 3.26 27.79 13.10
N ILE A 213 3.27 26.87 12.14
CA ILE A 213 2.23 25.84 12.01
C ILE A 213 2.87 24.45 11.99
N PRO A 214 2.70 23.64 13.04
CA PRO A 214 3.13 22.25 13.07
C PRO A 214 2.20 21.38 12.21
N LYS A 215 2.81 20.46 11.46
CA LYS A 215 2.15 19.47 10.60
C LYS A 215 2.91 18.15 10.70
N ALA A 216 2.21 17.05 10.49
CA ALA A 216 2.84 15.76 10.26
C ALA A 216 2.24 15.09 9.02
N ALA A 217 3.04 14.30 8.31
CA ALA A 217 2.60 13.61 7.11
C ALA A 217 3.34 12.28 6.94
N ILE A 218 2.65 11.26 6.43
CA ILE A 218 3.31 10.04 5.96
C ILE A 218 3.76 10.28 4.52
N ILE A 219 5.04 10.06 4.28
CA ILE A 219 5.67 10.21 2.97
C ILE A 219 6.14 8.83 2.49
N ALA A 220 5.69 8.43 1.30
CA ALA A 220 6.26 7.30 0.57
C ALA A 220 7.43 7.79 -0.27
N LYS A 221 8.56 7.09 -0.19
CA LYS A 221 9.78 7.38 -0.93
C LYS A 221 10.05 6.21 -1.88
N HIS A 222 9.75 6.44 -3.15
CA HIS A 222 10.04 5.49 -4.22
C HIS A 222 11.41 5.79 -4.82
N THR A 223 12.34 4.87 -4.66
CA THR A 223 13.70 4.98 -5.14
C THR A 223 13.91 4.02 -6.29
N TYR A 224 14.23 4.54 -7.47
CA TYR A 224 14.49 3.79 -8.68
C TYR A 224 15.98 3.91 -9.02
N GLN A 225 16.68 2.79 -9.12
CA GLN A 225 18.08 2.72 -9.50
C GLN A 225 18.19 2.13 -10.91
N ALA A 226 18.91 2.82 -11.79
CA ALA A 226 19.21 2.32 -13.13
C ALA A 226 20.54 2.88 -13.64
N ASN A 227 21.39 2.02 -14.20
CA ASN A 227 22.71 2.40 -14.76
C ASN A 227 23.57 3.21 -13.77
N GLY A 228 23.60 2.79 -12.50
CA GLY A 228 24.36 3.46 -11.43
C GLY A 228 23.82 4.84 -11.02
N ARG A 229 22.62 5.20 -11.47
CA ARG A 229 21.96 6.46 -11.11
C ARG A 229 20.70 6.17 -10.31
N THR A 230 20.37 7.09 -9.41
CA THR A 230 19.21 6.99 -8.55
C THR A 230 18.22 8.12 -8.84
N LYS A 231 16.95 7.77 -9.01
CA LYS A 231 15.82 8.68 -9.12
C LYS A 231 14.89 8.44 -7.94
N VAL A 232 14.66 9.47 -7.13
CA VAL A 232 13.79 9.40 -5.96
C VAL A 232 12.54 10.22 -6.22
N ILE A 233 11.37 9.63 -5.98
CA ILE A 233 10.09 10.32 -5.91
C ILE A 233 9.62 10.25 -4.47
N LYS A 234 9.19 11.40 -3.92
CA LYS A 234 8.49 11.45 -2.64
C LYS A 234 7.01 11.75 -2.92
N GLU A 235 6.14 10.92 -2.38
CA GLU A 235 4.70 11.08 -2.45
C GLU A 235 4.14 11.29 -1.04
N LYS A 236 3.29 12.29 -0.89
CA LYS A 236 2.64 12.58 0.38
C LYS A 236 1.30 11.84 0.43
N LEU A 237 1.19 10.88 1.34
CA LEU A 237 0.02 9.99 1.40
C LEU A 237 -1.11 10.57 2.26
N CYS A 238 -0.78 11.01 3.47
CA CYS A 238 -1.74 11.58 4.41
C CYS A 238 -1.06 12.63 5.28
N ALA A 239 -1.86 13.51 5.91
CA ALA A 239 -1.33 14.59 6.73
C ALA A 239 -2.29 14.97 7.85
N VAL A 240 -1.71 15.41 8.96
CA VAL A 240 -2.41 16.06 10.06
C VAL A 240 -1.83 17.45 10.28
N ARG A 241 -2.71 18.39 10.66
CA ARG A 241 -2.35 19.77 10.96
C ARG A 241 -2.59 20.05 12.43
N GLY A 242 -1.66 20.74 13.08
CA GLY A 242 -1.84 21.28 14.43
C GLY A 242 -2.25 22.74 14.44
N ASN A 243 -2.43 23.26 15.65
CA ASN A 243 -2.83 24.63 15.89
C ASN A 243 -1.66 25.60 15.61
N HIS A 244 -1.99 26.86 15.38
CA HIS A 244 -0.98 27.90 15.23
C HIS A 244 -0.25 28.12 16.55
N ILE A 245 1.08 28.24 16.50
CA ILE A 245 1.92 28.53 17.66
C ILE A 245 2.45 29.96 17.49
N ILE A 246 1.99 30.87 18.34
CA ILE A 246 2.45 32.26 18.37
C ILE A 246 3.87 32.36 18.96
N SER A 247 4.52 33.51 18.78
CA SER A 247 5.86 33.79 19.32
C SER A 247 5.90 33.62 20.83
N GLY A 248 6.92 32.93 21.34
CA GLY A 248 7.15 32.69 22.77
C GLY A 248 6.38 31.51 23.36
N MET A 249 5.59 30.79 22.56
CA MET A 249 4.74 29.69 23.02
C MET A 249 5.27 28.32 22.60
N CYS A 250 4.72 27.28 23.23
CA CYS A 250 4.96 25.89 22.85
C CYS A 250 3.62 25.15 22.65
N ASP A 251 3.67 24.10 21.85
CA ASP A 251 2.54 23.16 21.64
C ASP A 251 3.03 21.74 21.90
N ILE A 252 2.16 20.90 22.44
CA ILE A 252 2.46 19.52 22.79
C ILE A 252 1.39 18.62 22.21
N TRP A 253 1.80 17.69 21.36
CA TRP A 253 0.97 16.58 20.90
C TRP A 253 1.23 15.39 21.80
N GLN A 254 0.16 14.89 22.43
CA GLN A 254 0.18 13.68 23.26
C GLN A 254 -0.70 12.65 22.56
N GLY A 255 -0.08 11.71 21.83
CA GLY A 255 -0.81 10.70 21.07
C GLY A 255 -1.66 11.24 19.93
N LYS A 256 -1.19 12.27 19.20
CA LYS A 256 -1.93 12.72 18.01
C LYS A 256 -1.88 11.64 16.93
N CYS A 257 -3.03 11.08 16.56
CA CYS A 257 -3.10 9.97 15.64
C CYS A 257 -3.03 10.40 14.17
N ILE A 258 -2.33 9.62 13.36
CA ILE A 258 -2.41 9.65 11.90
C ILE A 258 -2.62 8.22 11.39
N ARG A 259 -3.68 8.01 10.60
CA ARG A 259 -4.02 6.69 10.08
C ARG A 259 -3.17 6.33 8.86
N VAL A 260 -2.65 5.11 8.83
CA VAL A 260 -1.97 4.55 7.65
C VAL A 260 -3.03 4.26 6.59
N PRO A 261 -2.97 4.89 5.41
CA PRO A 261 -3.91 4.62 4.32
C PRO A 261 -3.72 3.19 3.77
N LYS A 262 -4.61 2.76 2.87
CA LYS A 262 -4.39 1.51 2.12
C LYS A 262 -3.26 1.73 1.12
N ILE A 263 -2.10 1.15 1.39
CA ILE A 263 -0.86 1.31 0.61
C ILE A 263 -0.11 -0.01 0.58
N LYS A 264 0.55 -0.30 -0.55
CA LYS A 264 1.39 -1.49 -0.67
C LYS A 264 2.45 -1.54 0.45
N PRO A 265 2.86 -2.73 0.89
CA PRO A 265 3.88 -2.88 1.91
C PRO A 265 5.25 -2.40 1.43
N THR A 266 6.16 -2.19 2.39
CA THR A 266 7.56 -1.90 2.13
C THR A 266 8.19 -3.03 1.31
N ILE A 267 8.85 -2.68 0.22
CA ILE A 267 9.55 -3.65 -0.63
C ILE A 267 10.97 -3.82 -0.09
N LEU A 268 11.24 -5.01 0.45
CA LEU A 268 12.58 -5.43 0.86
C LEU A 268 13.20 -6.32 -0.25
N GLY A 269 14.53 -6.41 -0.30
CA GLY A 269 15.23 -7.37 -1.16
C GLY A 269 15.36 -7.00 -2.65
N CYS A 270 14.76 -5.91 -3.12
CA CYS A 270 14.92 -5.48 -4.51
C CYS A 270 16.11 -4.55 -4.69
N ASN A 271 17.00 -4.85 -5.65
CA ASN A 271 18.19 -4.03 -5.88
C ASN A 271 17.88 -2.70 -6.59
N ILE A 272 16.94 -2.71 -7.54
CA ILE A 272 16.67 -1.56 -8.43
C ILE A 272 15.46 -0.71 -8.02
N ILE A 273 14.55 -1.22 -7.19
CA ILE A 273 13.35 -0.50 -6.75
C ILE A 273 13.24 -0.62 -5.24
N HIS A 274 13.19 0.51 -4.54
CA HIS A 274 12.98 0.54 -3.08
C HIS A 274 11.78 1.42 -2.76
N VAL A 275 10.91 0.94 -1.86
CA VAL A 275 9.74 1.68 -1.40
C VAL A 275 9.82 1.82 0.11
N ASP A 276 10.32 2.97 0.55
CA ASP A 276 10.47 3.30 1.97
C ASP A 276 9.35 4.24 2.42
N TYR A 277 8.98 4.16 3.69
CA TYR A 277 8.04 5.11 4.30
C TYR A 277 8.72 5.93 5.38
N SER A 278 8.29 7.17 5.54
CA SER A 278 8.73 8.01 6.67
C SER A 278 7.60 8.88 7.19
N LEU A 279 7.58 9.05 8.51
CA LEU A 279 6.76 10.06 9.18
C LEU A 279 7.54 11.37 9.19
N MET A 280 7.04 12.34 8.45
CA MET A 280 7.61 13.67 8.36
C MET A 280 6.86 14.60 9.31
N ILE A 281 7.49 14.97 10.43
CA ILE A 281 6.99 15.99 11.36
C ILE A 281 7.68 17.30 11.01
N TYR A 282 6.92 18.33 10.63
CA TYR A 282 7.49 19.58 10.17
C TYR A 282 6.72 20.81 10.61
N VAL A 283 7.44 21.91 10.81
CA VAL A 283 6.86 23.20 11.16
C VAL A 283 7.00 24.14 9.97
N HIS A 284 5.87 24.69 9.52
CA HIS A 284 5.84 25.73 8.51
C HIS A 284 6.07 27.09 9.15
N ILE A 285 7.11 27.77 8.68
CA ILE A 285 7.55 29.07 9.17
C ILE A 285 7.36 30.06 8.01
N PRO A 286 6.41 31.00 8.11
CA PRO A 286 6.21 31.99 7.05
C PRO A 286 7.52 32.73 6.72
N GLY A 287 7.88 32.84 5.44
CA GLY A 287 9.10 33.53 4.99
C GLY A 287 10.42 32.83 5.36
N SER A 288 10.42 31.52 5.66
CA SER A 288 11.63 30.71 5.83
C SER A 288 11.38 29.26 5.40
N ASP A 289 12.43 28.48 5.16
CA ASP A 289 12.27 27.05 4.89
C ASP A 289 11.67 26.31 6.09
N LYS A 290 10.90 25.27 5.79
CA LYS A 290 10.27 24.40 6.80
C LYS A 290 11.34 23.73 7.66
N LEU A 291 11.08 23.62 8.95
CA LEU A 291 11.87 22.76 9.85
C LEU A 291 11.29 21.35 9.78
N ILE A 292 12.10 20.37 9.37
CA ILE A 292 11.65 19.01 9.04
C ILE A 292 12.41 17.99 9.87
N LEU A 293 11.68 17.18 10.63
CA LEU A 293 12.12 15.95 11.28
C LEU A 293 11.52 14.74 10.53
N GLU A 294 12.36 13.89 9.96
CA GLU A 294 11.94 12.65 9.30
C GLU A 294 12.21 11.46 10.24
N LEU A 295 11.19 10.69 10.57
CA LEU A 295 11.29 9.44 11.33
C LEU A 295 11.02 8.27 10.36
N PRO A 296 11.91 7.28 10.24
CA PRO A 296 11.70 6.16 9.31
C PRO A 296 10.55 5.26 9.79
N LEU A 297 9.77 4.73 8.83
CA LEU A 297 8.68 3.78 9.06
C LEU A 297 8.88 2.53 8.19
N VAL A 298 8.32 1.42 8.64
CA VAL A 298 8.19 0.19 7.83
C VAL A 298 6.72 -0.20 7.82
N ILE A 299 6.17 -0.39 6.63
CA ILE A 299 4.79 -0.83 6.45
C ILE A 299 4.82 -2.31 6.11
N GLY A 300 4.34 -3.16 7.01
CA GLY A 300 4.34 -4.61 6.84
C GLY A 300 2.96 -5.19 6.57
N THR A 301 2.95 -6.49 6.28
CA THR A 301 1.73 -7.25 5.94
C THR A 301 1.23 -8.07 7.13
N ILE A 302 2.11 -8.44 8.06
CA ILE A 302 1.75 -9.17 9.28
C ILE A 302 1.48 -8.14 10.39
N PRO A 303 0.26 -8.08 10.95
CA PRO A 303 -0.09 -7.12 11.99
C PRO A 303 0.73 -7.31 13.27
N PHE A 304 0.88 -6.23 14.01
CA PHE A 304 1.59 -6.25 15.29
C PHE A 304 0.80 -7.04 16.34
N ASN A 305 1.41 -8.10 16.88
CA ASN A 305 0.81 -8.92 17.92
C ASN A 305 1.07 -8.31 19.31
N SER A 306 0.20 -7.41 19.74
CA SER A 306 0.25 -6.84 21.10
C SER A 306 0.01 -7.89 22.21
N PHE A 307 -0.50 -9.08 21.87
CA PHE A 307 -0.95 -10.13 22.80
C PHE A 307 0.03 -11.31 22.98
N GLY A 308 1.33 -11.12 22.75
CA GLY A 308 2.36 -12.16 22.97
C GLY A 308 2.70 -12.47 24.44
N SER A 309 1.96 -11.92 25.41
CA SER A 309 2.16 -12.19 26.84
C SER A 309 0.86 -12.58 27.53
N ARG A 310 0.28 -13.73 27.12
CA ARG A 310 -0.41 -14.70 27.99
C ARG A 310 -0.91 -15.87 27.13
N THR A 311 -0.51 -17.07 27.59
CA THR A 311 -0.91 -18.43 27.15
C THR A 311 -0.27 -18.99 25.88
N SER A 312 1.05 -19.20 25.93
CA SER A 312 1.63 -20.43 25.38
C SER A 312 1.51 -21.54 26.44
N SER A 313 0.51 -22.41 26.30
CA SER A 313 0.51 -23.71 26.97
C SER A 313 -0.11 -24.77 26.05
N MET A 314 0.79 -25.64 25.60
CA MET A 314 0.64 -26.97 25.00
C MET A 314 -0.71 -27.66 25.23
N CYS A 315 -1.27 -28.33 24.22
CA CYS A 315 -1.11 -29.79 24.10
C CYS A 315 -1.59 -30.31 22.73
N SER A 316 -0.80 -31.21 22.18
CA SER A 316 -1.05 -31.98 20.98
C SER A 316 -1.69 -33.34 21.31
N GLN A 317 -2.36 -33.92 20.31
CA GLN A 317 -2.75 -35.34 20.12
C GLN A 317 -3.82 -35.94 21.06
N GLN A 318 -4.97 -36.34 20.50
CA GLN A 318 -5.29 -37.74 20.16
C GLN A 318 -6.73 -37.88 19.64
N SER A 319 -6.87 -38.75 18.64
CA SER A 319 -8.11 -39.28 18.09
C SER A 319 -8.62 -40.46 18.93
N THR A 320 -9.94 -40.53 19.21
CA THR A 320 -10.82 -41.73 19.06
C THR A 320 -12.23 -41.54 19.68
N THR A 321 -13.24 -41.90 18.87
CA THR A 321 -14.55 -42.55 19.14
C THR A 321 -15.43 -42.26 20.38
N MET A 322 -16.68 -41.88 20.08
CA MET A 322 -18.00 -42.32 20.62
C MET A 322 -18.11 -42.79 22.09
N SER A 323 -18.94 -42.11 22.89
CA SER A 323 -20.27 -42.60 23.37
C SER A 323 -20.82 -41.78 24.55
N SER A 324 -22.15 -41.77 24.61
CA SER A 324 -23.12 -41.17 25.55
C SER A 324 -22.84 -41.18 27.06
N SER A 325 -23.24 -40.10 27.75
CA SER A 325 -24.06 -40.14 28.98
C SER A 325 -24.61 -38.75 29.37
N LEU A 326 -25.83 -38.76 29.91
CA LEU A 326 -26.74 -37.66 30.27
C LEU A 326 -26.39 -36.91 31.59
N VAL A 327 -27.03 -35.73 31.74
CA VAL A 327 -27.35 -34.90 32.94
C VAL A 327 -26.17 -34.29 33.72
N SER A 328 -26.16 -33.03 34.19
CA SER A 328 -27.27 -32.19 34.70
C SER A 328 -26.92 -30.69 34.73
N ARG A 329 -27.93 -29.87 34.38
CA ARG A 329 -28.31 -28.52 34.86
C ARG A 329 -27.26 -27.53 35.40
N GLY A 330 -27.20 -26.38 34.72
CA GLY A 330 -26.86 -25.06 35.30
C GLY A 330 -27.34 -23.93 34.38
N MET A 331 -28.48 -23.31 34.72
CA MET A 331 -29.06 -22.16 33.98
C MET A 331 -28.24 -20.88 34.25
N PRO A 332 -28.01 -20.01 33.24
CA PRO A 332 -27.50 -18.65 33.46
C PRO A 332 -28.63 -17.67 33.85
N SER A 333 -28.33 -16.76 34.78
CA SER A 333 -29.23 -15.72 35.30
C SER A 333 -29.51 -14.59 34.29
N PRO A 334 -30.70 -13.94 34.32
CA PRO A 334 -31.02 -12.81 33.44
C PRO A 334 -30.38 -11.48 33.90
N PRO A 335 -30.22 -10.49 33.00
CA PRO A 335 -29.66 -9.18 33.32
C PRO A 335 -30.63 -8.28 34.13
N PRO A 336 -30.13 -7.26 34.85
CA PRO A 336 -30.94 -6.46 35.78
C PRO A 336 -31.91 -5.50 35.07
N SER A 337 -33.02 -5.22 35.76
CA SER A 337 -34.15 -4.38 35.31
C SER A 337 -33.85 -2.89 35.43
N TYR A 338 -34.33 -2.12 34.45
CA TYR A 338 -34.20 -0.67 34.32
C TYR A 338 -35.31 0.03 35.13
N SER A 339 -35.10 0.26 36.43
CA SER A 339 -35.98 1.10 37.25
C SER A 339 -35.25 1.50 38.54
N GLU A 340 -34.66 2.70 38.55
CA GLU A 340 -34.52 3.56 39.73
C GLU A 340 -33.84 4.88 39.29
N ILE A 341 -34.69 5.87 38.97
CA ILE A 341 -34.32 7.27 38.85
C ILE A 341 -34.62 7.92 40.20
N PRO A 342 -33.63 8.59 40.83
CA PRO A 342 -33.94 9.72 41.69
C PRO A 342 -33.78 11.02 40.92
N GLN A 343 -34.86 11.78 40.89
CA GLN A 343 -35.03 13.10 40.34
C GLN A 343 -34.75 14.12 41.45
N ASP A 344 -33.93 15.14 41.17
CA ASP A 344 -33.69 16.42 41.89
C ASP A 344 -32.21 16.83 41.64
N MET A 345 -31.80 17.96 41.03
CA MET A 345 -32.24 19.35 41.11
C MET A 345 -31.81 20.18 39.87
N LEU A 346 -32.76 20.98 39.38
CA LEU A 346 -32.71 22.32 38.75
C LEU A 346 -31.32 22.92 38.39
N LEU A 347 -31.04 23.19 37.10
CA LEU A 347 -31.35 24.44 36.35
C LEU A 347 -30.51 25.66 36.76
N ASP A 348 -29.44 25.93 36.00
CA ASP A 348 -29.12 27.27 35.49
C ASP A 348 -28.01 27.20 34.43
N SER A 349 -28.35 27.40 33.15
CA SER A 349 -27.41 27.83 32.11
C SER A 349 -28.17 28.53 30.99
N PRO A 350 -27.83 29.78 30.63
CA PRO A 350 -28.56 30.53 29.63
C PRO A 350 -28.19 30.11 28.21
N LEU A 351 -29.26 29.98 27.40
CA LEU A 351 -29.30 29.75 25.97
C LEU A 351 -28.51 30.79 25.17
N THR A 352 -27.80 30.35 24.13
CA THR A 352 -27.79 30.98 22.78
C THR A 352 -27.12 30.06 21.74
N PRO A 353 -27.49 30.18 20.44
CA PRO A 353 -27.61 29.03 19.55
C PRO A 353 -26.40 28.79 18.64
N LEU A 354 -26.31 27.53 18.21
CA LEU A 354 -25.43 27.02 17.16
C LEU A 354 -25.77 27.66 15.81
N LEU A 355 -24.76 28.25 15.15
CA LEU A 355 -24.80 28.57 13.73
C LEU A 355 -24.02 27.51 12.95
N ASN A 356 -24.70 27.03 11.93
CA ASN A 356 -24.34 26.04 10.92
C ASN A 356 -23.80 26.81 9.71
N ASP A 357 -22.63 26.46 9.16
CA ASP A 357 -22.15 26.88 7.83
C ASP A 357 -21.20 25.77 7.33
N TYR A 358 -21.65 24.84 6.48
CA TYR A 358 -21.75 24.90 5.02
C TYR A 358 -20.46 25.32 4.30
N ASP A 359 -19.78 24.31 3.74
CA ASP A 359 -18.74 24.39 2.70
C ASP A 359 -19.28 25.05 1.42
N GLU A 360 -18.50 25.96 0.81
CA GLU A 360 -18.25 25.93 -0.65
C GLU A 360 -17.08 26.84 -1.07
N GLU A 361 -16.27 26.30 -1.99
CA GLU A 361 -15.16 26.94 -2.71
C GLU A 361 -15.64 27.86 -3.85
N ASP A 362 -14.71 28.73 -4.29
CA ASP A 362 -14.55 29.38 -5.60
C ASP A 362 -15.27 30.69 -5.96
N GLY A 363 -14.45 31.74 -6.23
CA GLY A 363 -14.80 32.88 -7.10
C GLY A 363 -14.43 34.28 -6.57
N PRO A 364 -13.81 35.18 -7.37
CA PRO A 364 -13.32 36.47 -6.89
C PRO A 364 -14.44 37.52 -6.83
N LEU A 365 -14.67 38.09 -5.64
CA LEU A 365 -15.67 39.14 -5.41
C LEU A 365 -15.16 40.51 -5.90
N PHE A 366 -15.68 40.97 -7.03
CA PHE A 366 -15.70 42.39 -7.39
C PHE A 366 -16.69 43.13 -6.47
N MET A 367 -16.20 44.06 -5.64
CA MET A 367 -17.07 44.94 -4.86
C MET A 367 -17.77 45.96 -5.77
N ARG A 368 -19.10 45.99 -5.74
CA ARG A 368 -19.91 47.11 -6.27
C ARG A 368 -20.28 48.04 -5.12
N PRO A 369 -20.25 49.38 -5.31
CA PRO A 369 -20.63 50.32 -4.26
C PRO A 369 -22.16 50.36 -4.08
N PRO A 370 -22.66 50.75 -2.90
CA PRO A 370 -24.10 50.83 -2.64
C PRO A 370 -24.75 52.04 -3.34
N PRO A 371 -26.07 52.01 -3.59
CA PRO A 371 -26.79 53.10 -4.24
C PRO A 371 -26.99 54.31 -3.31
N ALA A 372 -27.13 55.48 -3.91
CA ALA A 372 -27.33 56.76 -3.22
C ALA A 372 -28.75 56.89 -2.65
N TYR A 373 -28.84 57.46 -1.43
CA TYR A 373 -30.09 57.80 -0.76
C TYR A 373 -30.88 58.85 -1.55
N SER A 374 -32.17 58.59 -1.79
CA SER A 374 -33.14 59.61 -2.22
C SER A 374 -33.98 60.04 -1.02
N GLU A 375 -33.90 61.32 -0.67
CA GLU A 375 -34.70 61.96 0.39
C GLU A 375 -36.19 61.96 0.01
N VAL A 376 -37.05 61.64 0.97
CA VAL A 376 -38.51 61.72 0.85
C VAL A 376 -38.94 63.08 1.44
N ASP A 377 -39.49 63.93 0.57
CA ASP A 377 -39.99 65.26 0.91
C ASP A 377 -41.32 65.14 1.68
N HIS A 378 -41.36 65.64 2.90
CA HIS A 378 -42.56 65.74 3.72
C HIS A 378 -43.20 67.13 3.53
N GLY A 379 -44.21 67.20 2.66
CA GLY A 379 -45.05 68.38 2.53
C GLY A 379 -46.05 68.53 3.70
N LEU A 380 -46.06 69.70 4.33
CA LEU A 380 -47.18 70.20 5.15
C LEU A 380 -47.40 71.71 4.94
N GLN A 381 -48.59 72.02 4.39
CA GLN A 381 -49.47 73.21 4.56
C GLN A 381 -48.95 74.60 4.13
N PHE A 382 -49.71 75.45 3.43
CA PHE A 382 -51.16 75.71 3.46
C PHE A 382 -51.78 75.92 2.07
#